data_AF-A0A7X7Q5A6-F1
#
_entry.id   AF-A0A7X7Q5A6-F1
#
_cell.length_a   1.000
_cell.length_b   1.000
_cell.length_c   1.000
_cell.angle_alpha   90.00
_cell.angle_beta   90.00
_cell.angle_gamma   90.00
#
_symmetry.space_group_name_H-M   'P 1'
#
loop_
_entity.id
_entity.type
_entity.pdbx_description
1 polymer ?
#
loop_
_entity_poly.entity_id
_entity_poly.type
_entity_poly.pdbx_seq_one_letter_code
_entity_poly.pdbx_strand_id
1 'polypeptide(L)'
;MCIPVEVPPDHFAMAFYYDEANGTLEGIPSVVRDADSVTLVTRHFSKLLVSIVRNTVLDDLVKKGIDSGFRPGGDDWQFVNRGSYIASAGHCAGQSLTALWYYCERPDGADPFLWDLYDNNGAKPATPGFWEDDSLGYRLASRVQVELGDSWMSFANQFMGGLAGANDEATFRAFAYAMLLTGEPQLVYIYATAGGGHAMIIYRVDAKGLHIADPNYPGNMERRIAYASGKFAPYNSGANADEIAAGHGKAYDLIGYVAKTATVDWNRIAHYWKGLKSGTVGYDRFPDYAVVVVADDGSETPLVDGFESKQENILIRVTGSIPIGTKAFRDGVRLQPDADGRYPLEDGNNVIGISIWGDVNNNPQSRSYKYIDFQYFNIWYGPKETTGCKGWALESVTPDWAPNEKRWGDQYETDYVFSATDGAFNSSGRMWIGTETAQGAGSLEAWVLFSHQGTWTPLPSCIPLGETTTITLNLDSPVVGIDGTPAHDRGWAASYSHLWVNINDGEGLYLDDSDKLESASTTSQGSTESLVIEFNLTELAYGKPEEGAVMEVAVWFGALTGDGCYRYKYVYHG
;
A
#
# COMPACT_ATOMS: atom_id res chain seq x y z
N MET A 1 -13.94 -29.48 17.01
CA MET A 1 -13.01 -30.30 17.80
C MET A 1 -13.40 -30.20 19.27
N CYS A 2 -13.45 -31.31 20.00
CA CYS A 2 -13.67 -31.31 21.45
C CYS A 2 -12.37 -31.76 22.12
N ILE A 3 -11.84 -30.94 23.03
CA ILE A 3 -10.60 -31.19 23.75
C ILE A 3 -10.96 -31.54 25.20
N PRO A 4 -10.64 -32.75 25.68
CA PRO A 4 -10.79 -33.10 27.09
C PRO A 4 -9.88 -32.23 27.96
N VAL A 5 -10.43 -31.65 29.02
CA VAL A 5 -9.70 -30.81 29.98
C VAL A 5 -10.47 -30.72 31.29
N GLU A 6 -9.78 -30.84 32.42
CA GLU A 6 -10.40 -30.62 33.74
C GLU A 6 -10.37 -29.13 34.07
N VAL A 7 -11.54 -28.48 34.04
CA VAL A 7 -11.71 -27.05 34.36
C VAL A 7 -12.25 -26.92 35.79
N PRO A 8 -11.43 -26.47 36.77
CA PRO A 8 -11.89 -26.36 38.14
C PRO A 8 -13.02 -25.32 38.28
N PRO A 9 -13.85 -25.41 39.34
CA PRO A 9 -14.82 -24.37 39.66
C PRO A 9 -14.16 -22.99 39.73
N ASP A 10 -14.87 -21.95 39.31
CA ASP A 10 -14.37 -20.57 39.28
C ASP A 10 -13.15 -20.33 38.36
N HIS A 11 -13.01 -21.13 37.30
CA HIS A 11 -11.99 -20.91 36.29
C HIS A 11 -12.59 -20.66 34.90
N PHE A 12 -11.84 -19.92 34.09
CA PHE A 12 -12.09 -19.71 32.68
C PHE A 12 -11.02 -20.47 31.88
N ALA A 13 -11.48 -21.30 30.94
CA ALA A 13 -10.63 -22.03 30.02
C ALA A 13 -10.78 -21.49 28.59
N MET A 14 -9.66 -21.39 27.87
CA MET A 14 -9.64 -20.96 26.48
C MET A 14 -8.57 -21.74 25.72
N ALA A 15 -8.91 -22.15 24.50
CA ALA A 15 -7.97 -22.78 23.60
C ALA A 15 -7.20 -21.74 22.79
N PHE A 16 -5.96 -22.06 22.44
CA PHE A 16 -5.07 -21.19 21.68
C PHE A 16 -4.43 -21.97 20.53
N TYR A 17 -4.33 -21.32 19.37
CA TYR A 17 -3.32 -21.67 18.37
C TYR A 17 -1.95 -21.37 18.93
N TYR A 18 -1.01 -22.28 18.74
CA TYR A 18 0.39 -22.08 19.05
C TYR A 18 1.21 -22.13 17.76
N ASP A 19 1.84 -21.02 17.43
CA ASP A 19 2.83 -20.93 16.37
C ASP A 19 4.20 -21.25 16.96
N GLU A 20 4.75 -22.41 16.59
CA GLU A 20 6.05 -22.84 17.12
C GLU A 20 7.22 -22.02 16.57
N ALA A 21 7.10 -21.49 15.36
CA ALA A 21 8.19 -20.77 14.71
C ALA A 21 8.44 -19.45 15.42
N ASN A 22 7.36 -18.76 15.81
CA ASN A 22 7.42 -17.45 16.43
C ASN A 22 7.20 -17.49 17.96
N GLY A 23 6.78 -18.62 18.50
CA GLY A 23 6.44 -18.77 19.92
C GLY A 23 5.21 -17.96 20.34
N THR A 24 4.30 -17.66 19.40
CA THR A 24 3.13 -16.80 19.61
C THR A 24 1.85 -17.61 19.81
N LEU A 25 0.86 -16.95 20.40
CA LEU A 25 -0.45 -17.53 20.70
C LEU A 25 -1.56 -16.74 20.00
N GLU A 26 -2.65 -17.42 19.64
CA GLU A 26 -3.89 -16.77 19.25
C GLU A 26 -5.09 -17.47 19.87
N GLY A 27 -5.95 -16.73 20.55
CA GLY A 27 -7.12 -17.30 21.20
C GLY A 27 -8.18 -17.77 20.21
N ILE A 28 -8.76 -18.95 20.45
CA ILE A 28 -9.77 -19.58 19.61
C ILE A 28 -11.17 -19.41 20.23
N PRO A 29 -12.17 -18.94 19.46
CA PRO A 29 -13.56 -18.93 19.92
C PRO A 29 -14.05 -20.34 20.29
N SER A 30 -14.67 -20.49 21.46
CA SER A 30 -15.23 -21.76 21.93
C SER A 30 -16.76 -21.77 21.94
N VAL A 31 -17.35 -22.93 21.63
CA VAL A 31 -18.82 -23.16 21.60
C VAL A 31 -19.33 -23.53 22.97
N VAL A 32 -18.64 -24.48 23.58
CA VAL A 32 -19.01 -25.11 24.82
C VAL A 32 -17.76 -25.18 25.67
N ARG A 33 -17.92 -24.77 26.92
CA ARG A 33 -16.96 -24.98 28.00
C ARG A 33 -17.73 -25.62 29.11
N ASP A 34 -17.35 -26.83 29.47
CA ASP A 34 -17.85 -27.52 30.63
C ASP A 34 -16.68 -27.92 31.54
N ALA A 35 -16.97 -28.64 32.62
CA ALA A 35 -15.96 -29.01 33.60
C ALA A 35 -14.91 -30.00 33.04
N ASP A 36 -15.23 -30.70 31.95
CA ASP A 36 -14.45 -31.84 31.45
C ASP A 36 -13.95 -31.63 30.00
N SER A 37 -14.38 -30.56 29.33
CA SER A 37 -14.04 -30.31 27.93
C SER A 37 -14.19 -28.86 27.46
N VAL A 38 -13.46 -28.55 26.38
CA VAL A 38 -13.63 -27.33 25.58
C VAL A 38 -13.87 -27.71 24.13
N THR A 39 -14.97 -27.25 23.57
CA THR A 39 -15.31 -27.44 22.15
C THR A 39 -15.04 -26.18 21.35
N LEU A 40 -14.27 -26.33 20.27
CA LEU A 40 -13.83 -25.24 19.39
C LEU A 40 -13.99 -25.59 17.91
N VAL A 41 -14.00 -24.55 17.06
CA VAL A 41 -13.86 -24.68 15.61
C VAL A 41 -12.54 -24.07 15.19
N THR A 42 -11.86 -24.76 14.30
CA THR A 42 -10.55 -24.36 13.82
C THR A 42 -10.42 -24.54 12.31
N ARG A 43 -9.66 -23.64 11.67
CA ARG A 43 -9.17 -23.77 10.29
C ARG A 43 -7.67 -24.07 10.22
N HIS A 44 -6.96 -23.91 11.33
CA HIS A 44 -5.54 -24.20 11.41
C HIS A 44 -5.32 -25.65 11.87
N PHE A 45 -4.34 -26.29 11.24
CA PHE A 45 -3.80 -27.59 11.64
C PHE A 45 -2.54 -27.43 12.52
N SER A 46 -2.36 -26.26 13.13
CA SER A 46 -1.26 -25.96 14.04
C SER A 46 -1.40 -26.71 15.37
N LYS A 47 -0.37 -26.62 16.21
CA LYS A 47 -0.46 -27.09 17.59
C LYS A 47 -1.47 -26.24 18.35
N LEU A 48 -2.18 -26.91 19.24
CA LEU A 48 -3.22 -26.32 20.07
C LEU A 48 -2.90 -26.60 21.54
N LEU A 49 -3.19 -25.62 22.39
CA LEU A 49 -3.19 -25.81 23.83
C LEU A 49 -4.46 -25.23 24.44
N VAL A 50 -4.85 -25.73 25.61
CA VAL A 50 -5.90 -25.13 26.44
C VAL A 50 -5.22 -24.53 27.65
N SER A 51 -5.48 -23.24 27.87
CA SER A 51 -5.00 -22.51 29.04
C SER A 51 -6.15 -22.17 29.96
N ILE A 52 -5.92 -22.21 31.26
CA ILE A 52 -6.94 -22.04 32.30
C ILE A 52 -6.48 -20.96 33.29
N VAL A 53 -7.37 -20.04 33.64
CA VAL A 53 -7.14 -18.97 34.62
C VAL A 53 -8.27 -18.91 35.63
N ARG A 54 -7.99 -18.60 36.88
CA ARG A 54 -9.02 -18.35 37.90
C ARG A 54 -9.74 -17.04 37.60
N ASN A 55 -11.07 -17.01 37.65
CA ASN A 55 -11.83 -15.80 37.32
C ASN A 55 -11.43 -14.62 38.20
N THR A 56 -11.24 -14.84 39.51
CA THR A 56 -10.83 -13.75 40.43
C THR A 56 -9.50 -13.09 40.03
N VAL A 57 -8.56 -13.87 39.46
CA VAL A 57 -7.28 -13.35 38.98
C VAL A 57 -7.48 -12.52 37.72
N LEU A 58 -8.29 -13.03 36.77
CA LEU A 58 -8.62 -12.30 35.55
C LEU A 58 -9.37 -11.00 35.87
N ASP A 59 -10.34 -11.03 36.78
CA ASP A 59 -11.10 -9.87 37.22
C ASP A 59 -10.20 -8.80 37.87
N ASP A 60 -9.23 -9.20 38.68
CA ASP A 60 -8.26 -8.27 39.29
C ASP A 60 -7.31 -7.64 38.27
N LEU A 61 -6.97 -8.36 37.19
CA LEU A 61 -6.20 -7.82 36.08
C LEU A 61 -7.03 -6.87 35.22
N VAL A 62 -8.30 -7.21 34.94
CA VAL A 62 -9.25 -6.33 34.25
C VAL A 62 -9.44 -5.01 35.01
N LYS A 63 -9.50 -5.03 36.35
CA LYS A 63 -9.56 -3.80 37.16
C LYS A 63 -8.34 -2.89 36.98
N LYS A 64 -7.16 -3.46 36.70
CA LYS A 64 -5.93 -2.70 36.41
C LYS A 64 -5.87 -2.20 34.97
N GLY A 65 -6.67 -2.79 34.08
CA GLY A 65 -6.63 -2.57 32.64
C GLY A 65 -5.61 -3.51 31.99
N ILE A 66 -6.10 -4.36 31.10
CA ILE A 66 -5.28 -5.20 30.21
C ILE A 66 -5.17 -4.44 28.89
N ASP A 67 -3.96 -4.16 28.44
CA ASP A 67 -3.66 -3.26 27.33
C ASP A 67 -2.69 -3.94 26.37
N SER A 68 -2.96 -3.89 25.07
CA SER A 68 -2.12 -4.53 24.06
C SER A 68 -0.96 -3.67 23.56
N GLY A 69 -0.91 -2.39 23.92
CA GLY A 69 0.01 -1.42 23.34
C GLY A 69 -0.49 -0.74 22.07
N PHE A 70 -1.47 -1.30 21.35
CA PHE A 70 -2.06 -0.69 20.15
C PHE A 70 -2.79 0.62 20.49
N ARG A 71 -2.63 1.67 19.67
CA ARG A 71 -3.22 2.99 19.88
C ARG A 71 -3.91 3.50 18.61
N PRO A 72 -5.23 3.81 18.67
CA PRO A 72 -5.84 4.66 17.66
C PRO A 72 -5.08 5.99 17.55
N GLY A 73 -4.75 6.43 16.34
CA GLY A 73 -3.96 7.63 16.06
C GLY A 73 -2.47 7.32 15.93
N GLY A 74 -2.10 6.04 15.97
CA GLY A 74 -0.74 5.55 15.78
C GLY A 74 -0.74 4.25 14.99
N ASP A 75 -1.49 3.25 15.44
CA ASP A 75 -1.43 1.89 14.87
C ASP A 75 -2.60 1.57 13.92
N ASP A 76 -3.61 2.43 13.81
CA ASP A 76 -4.69 2.33 12.83
C ASP A 76 -4.44 3.17 11.58
N TRP A 77 -5.18 2.87 10.51
CA TRP A 77 -5.20 3.69 9.31
C TRP A 77 -5.85 5.04 9.57
N GLN A 78 -5.25 6.12 9.06
CA GLN A 78 -5.78 7.47 9.18
C GLN A 78 -7.04 7.75 8.34
N PHE A 79 -7.19 7.08 7.19
CA PHE A 79 -8.34 7.30 6.31
C PHE A 79 -9.62 6.71 6.90
N VAL A 80 -10.74 7.38 6.62
CA VAL A 80 -12.06 7.00 7.12
C VAL A 80 -12.68 5.91 6.24
N ASN A 81 -13.29 4.89 6.85
CA ASN A 81 -14.09 3.91 6.13
C ASN A 81 -15.33 4.55 5.48
N ARG A 82 -15.24 4.91 4.20
CA ARG A 82 -16.38 5.35 3.35
C ARG A 82 -16.79 4.28 2.31
N GLY A 83 -15.99 3.23 2.18
CA GLY A 83 -16.12 2.22 1.12
C GLY A 83 -15.51 2.65 -0.21
N SER A 84 -15.35 1.70 -1.12
CA SER A 84 -14.74 1.87 -2.44
C SER A 84 -15.60 1.25 -3.54
N TYR A 85 -15.15 1.29 -4.79
CA TYR A 85 -15.82 0.66 -5.91
C TYR A 85 -16.07 -0.84 -5.68
N ILE A 86 -15.05 -1.57 -5.20
CA ILE A 86 -15.16 -3.02 -4.95
C ILE A 86 -15.74 -3.35 -3.57
N ALA A 87 -15.71 -2.40 -2.63
CA ALA A 87 -16.24 -2.55 -1.27
C ALA A 87 -17.24 -1.42 -0.95
N SER A 88 -18.33 -1.34 -1.72
CA SER A 88 -19.23 -0.17 -1.77
C SER A 88 -20.01 0.12 -0.50
N ALA A 89 -20.22 -0.90 0.33
CA ALA A 89 -20.86 -0.79 1.64
C ALA A 89 -19.89 -0.36 2.76
N GLY A 90 -18.59 -0.31 2.50
CA GLY A 90 -17.54 -0.10 3.50
C GLY A 90 -16.50 -1.22 3.47
N HIS A 91 -15.30 -0.92 3.98
CA HIS A 91 -14.15 -1.83 4.06
C HIS A 91 -13.63 -2.02 5.50
N CYS A 92 -14.53 -1.90 6.48
CA CYS A 92 -14.22 -1.97 7.91
C CYS A 92 -13.37 -3.18 8.34
N ALA A 93 -13.67 -4.38 7.84
CA ALA A 93 -12.91 -5.58 8.18
C ALA A 93 -11.54 -5.55 7.52
N GLY A 94 -11.47 -5.14 6.26
CA GLY A 94 -10.20 -4.95 5.56
C GLY A 94 -9.29 -3.94 6.25
N GLN A 95 -9.81 -2.79 6.63
CA GLN A 95 -9.07 -1.75 7.36
C GLN A 95 -8.61 -2.25 8.74
N SER A 96 -9.49 -2.89 9.50
CA SER A 96 -9.15 -3.42 10.83
C SER A 96 -8.12 -4.55 10.77
N LEU A 97 -8.26 -5.48 9.84
CA LEU A 97 -7.35 -6.63 9.71
C LEU A 97 -5.97 -6.23 9.21
N THR A 98 -5.89 -5.27 8.29
CA THR A 98 -4.61 -4.77 7.79
C THR A 98 -3.87 -3.97 8.86
N ALA A 99 -4.57 -3.16 9.67
CA ALA A 99 -3.97 -2.50 10.83
C ALA A 99 -3.50 -3.50 11.92
N LEU A 100 -4.32 -4.51 12.24
CA LEU A 100 -3.91 -5.61 13.14
C LEU A 100 -2.68 -6.36 12.65
N TRP A 101 -2.69 -6.74 11.37
CA TRP A 101 -1.58 -7.45 10.74
C TRP A 101 -0.31 -6.59 10.77
N TYR A 102 -0.40 -5.30 10.44
CA TYR A 102 0.74 -4.39 10.48
C TYR A 102 1.34 -4.29 11.88
N TYR A 103 0.50 -4.12 12.91
CA TYR A 103 0.93 -4.02 14.30
C TYR A 103 1.66 -5.28 14.79
N CYS A 104 1.11 -6.46 14.45
CA CYS A 104 1.65 -7.75 14.88
C CYS A 104 2.91 -8.15 14.09
N GLU A 105 2.90 -8.00 12.77
CA GLU A 105 3.95 -8.50 11.89
C GLU A 105 5.07 -7.50 11.63
N ARG A 106 4.81 -6.20 11.83
CA ARG A 106 5.79 -5.11 11.72
C ARG A 106 6.60 -5.17 10.42
N PRO A 107 5.93 -5.19 9.25
CA PRO A 107 6.59 -5.48 7.97
C PRO A 107 7.62 -4.41 7.56
N ASP A 108 7.50 -3.19 8.07
CA ASP A 108 8.42 -2.08 7.80
C ASP A 108 9.42 -1.85 8.98
N GLY A 109 9.56 -2.82 9.89
CA GLY A 109 10.44 -2.75 11.06
C GLY A 109 9.73 -2.38 12.36
N ALA A 110 10.49 -2.23 13.45
CA ALA A 110 9.93 -2.09 14.81
C ALA A 110 9.40 -0.69 15.16
N ASP A 111 9.80 0.33 14.40
CA ASP A 111 9.63 1.75 14.73
C ASP A 111 8.47 2.49 14.02
N PRO A 112 7.97 2.09 12.83
CA PRO A 112 6.93 2.88 12.17
C PRO A 112 5.53 2.58 12.73
N PHE A 113 4.87 3.64 13.19
CA PHE A 113 3.42 3.69 13.36
C PHE A 113 2.74 3.68 11.98
N LEU A 114 1.57 3.06 11.86
CA LEU A 114 0.83 3.01 10.60
C LEU A 114 0.22 4.36 10.24
N TRP A 115 -0.19 5.12 11.25
CA TRP A 115 -0.69 6.48 11.13
C TRP A 115 0.39 7.41 10.52
N ASP A 116 0.00 8.32 9.63
CA ASP A 116 0.86 9.21 8.84
C ASP A 116 1.88 8.54 7.89
N LEU A 117 2.14 7.23 8.00
CA LEU A 117 3.18 6.55 7.24
C LEU A 117 2.88 6.48 5.74
N TYR A 118 1.63 6.19 5.40
CA TYR A 118 1.12 6.08 4.03
C TYR A 118 0.13 7.19 3.69
N ASP A 119 0.18 8.28 4.45
CA ASP A 119 -0.46 9.55 4.11
C ASP A 119 0.06 10.03 2.75
N ASN A 120 -0.84 10.37 1.82
CA ASN A 120 -0.48 10.65 0.43
C ASN A 120 0.36 9.53 -0.21
N ASN A 121 0.01 8.26 0.08
CA ASN A 121 0.79 7.09 -0.33
C ASN A 121 2.27 7.11 0.12
N GLY A 122 2.60 7.87 1.16
CA GLY A 122 3.95 8.07 1.68
C GLY A 122 4.71 9.24 1.03
N ALA A 123 4.13 9.95 0.08
CA ALA A 123 4.73 11.12 -0.55
C ALA A 123 4.82 12.31 0.43
N LYS A 124 5.73 13.25 0.14
CA LYS A 124 5.89 14.50 0.91
C LYS A 124 5.61 15.73 0.03
N PRO A 125 4.95 16.77 0.57
CA PRO A 125 4.43 16.88 1.94
C PRO A 125 3.23 15.97 2.21
N ALA A 126 3.05 15.67 3.50
CA ALA A 126 1.91 14.94 4.05
C ALA A 126 0.60 15.75 3.90
N THR A 127 -0.53 15.07 3.76
CA THR A 127 -1.89 15.58 3.52
C THR A 127 -2.93 14.98 4.50
N PRO A 128 -2.71 14.99 5.83
CA PRO A 128 -3.49 14.22 6.82
C PRO A 128 -4.99 14.56 6.91
N GLY A 129 -5.43 15.64 6.27
CA GLY A 129 -6.84 16.02 6.14
C GLY A 129 -7.53 15.54 4.86
N PHE A 130 -6.83 14.82 3.98
CA PHE A 130 -7.25 14.56 2.60
C PHE A 130 -7.15 13.07 2.23
N TRP A 131 -8.01 12.25 2.81
CA TRP A 131 -8.01 10.79 2.65
C TRP A 131 -8.04 10.29 1.19
N GLU A 132 -8.52 11.08 0.23
CA GLU A 132 -8.62 10.65 -1.16
C GLU A 132 -7.25 10.29 -1.77
N ASP A 133 -6.14 10.88 -1.31
CA ASP A 133 -4.80 10.56 -1.82
C ASP A 133 -4.06 9.46 -1.04
N ASP A 134 -4.68 8.91 0.02
CA ASP A 134 -4.25 7.66 0.70
C ASP A 134 -4.63 6.40 -0.11
N SER A 135 -4.58 6.51 -1.44
CA SER A 135 -5.28 5.61 -2.36
C SER A 135 -4.80 4.16 -2.29
N LEU A 136 -3.51 3.91 -2.07
CA LEU A 136 -2.94 2.57 -1.98
C LEU A 136 -3.36 1.86 -0.70
N GLY A 137 -3.34 2.57 0.44
CA GLY A 137 -3.86 2.05 1.71
C GLY A 137 -5.35 1.73 1.62
N TYR A 138 -6.12 2.63 0.99
CA TYR A 138 -7.56 2.47 0.77
C TYR A 138 -7.87 1.27 -0.14
N ARG A 139 -7.06 1.05 -1.18
CA ARG A 139 -7.14 -0.11 -2.08
C ARG A 139 -6.78 -1.41 -1.38
N LEU A 140 -5.74 -1.41 -0.54
CA LEU A 140 -5.37 -2.57 0.28
C LEU A 140 -6.51 -2.98 1.21
N ALA A 141 -7.07 -2.05 1.98
CA ALA A 141 -8.22 -2.32 2.86
C ALA A 141 -9.41 -2.87 2.06
N SER A 142 -9.70 -2.28 0.90
CA SER A 142 -10.76 -2.76 0.01
C SER A 142 -10.51 -4.17 -0.52
N ARG A 143 -9.27 -4.49 -0.90
CA ARG A 143 -8.92 -5.82 -1.44
C ARG A 143 -9.06 -6.91 -0.38
N VAL A 144 -8.63 -6.63 0.86
CA VAL A 144 -8.79 -7.55 2.00
C VAL A 144 -10.27 -7.70 2.38
N GLN A 145 -11.06 -6.62 2.34
CA GLN A 145 -12.51 -6.69 2.56
C GLN A 145 -13.21 -7.62 1.55
N VAL A 146 -12.87 -7.51 0.26
CA VAL A 146 -13.47 -8.36 -0.79
C VAL A 146 -13.01 -9.82 -0.68
N GLU A 147 -11.76 -10.03 -0.29
CA GLU A 147 -11.23 -11.38 0.00
C GLU A 147 -12.01 -12.07 1.13
N LEU A 148 -12.35 -11.32 2.17
CA LEU A 148 -13.28 -11.77 3.18
C LEU A 148 -14.69 -11.94 2.61
N GLY A 149 -15.12 -11.06 1.71
CA GLY A 149 -16.31 -11.16 0.85
C GLY A 149 -16.56 -12.58 0.36
N ASP A 150 -15.57 -13.09 -0.37
CA ASP A 150 -15.56 -14.42 -0.98
C ASP A 150 -15.57 -15.55 0.07
N SER A 151 -15.18 -15.28 1.32
CA SER A 151 -15.09 -16.25 2.42
C SER A 151 -16.04 -16.02 3.60
N TRP A 152 -16.90 -14.99 3.60
CA TRP A 152 -17.86 -14.71 4.69
C TRP A 152 -18.84 -15.85 4.89
N MET A 153 -19.22 -16.51 3.80
CA MET A 153 -20.09 -17.68 3.79
C MET A 153 -19.35 -18.97 4.15
N SER A 154 -18.05 -18.90 4.46
CA SER A 154 -17.34 -20.06 4.98
C SER A 154 -17.92 -20.49 6.32
N PHE A 155 -17.93 -21.80 6.56
CA PHE A 155 -18.45 -22.38 7.79
C PHE A 155 -17.87 -21.72 9.06
N ALA A 156 -16.56 -21.45 9.08
CA ALA A 156 -15.91 -20.86 10.25
C ALA A 156 -16.37 -19.42 10.52
N ASN A 157 -16.55 -18.59 9.50
CA ASN A 157 -17.00 -17.20 9.65
C ASN A 157 -18.48 -17.14 10.06
N GLN A 158 -19.34 -17.95 9.44
CA GLN A 158 -20.73 -18.08 9.88
C GLN A 158 -20.84 -18.62 11.30
N PHE A 159 -20.00 -19.57 11.65
CA PHE A 159 -19.95 -20.14 12.98
C PHE A 159 -19.52 -19.11 14.03
N MET A 160 -18.43 -18.36 13.77
CA MET A 160 -17.98 -17.30 14.67
C MET A 160 -19.04 -16.20 14.81
N GLY A 161 -19.71 -15.82 13.72
CA GLY A 161 -20.86 -14.92 13.76
C GLY A 161 -22.03 -15.46 14.60
N GLY A 162 -22.29 -16.77 14.53
CA GLY A 162 -23.33 -17.44 15.33
C GLY A 162 -23.03 -17.49 16.84
N LEU A 163 -21.80 -17.24 17.27
CA LEU A 163 -21.43 -17.11 18.69
C LEU A 163 -21.64 -15.70 19.25
N ALA A 164 -21.82 -14.69 18.39
CA ALA A 164 -21.98 -13.31 18.82
C ALA A 164 -23.25 -13.15 19.67
N GLY A 165 -23.12 -12.51 20.83
CA GLY A 165 -24.22 -12.30 21.78
C GLY A 165 -24.74 -13.56 22.51
N ALA A 166 -24.19 -14.75 22.24
CA ALA A 166 -24.64 -15.98 22.90
C ALA A 166 -24.34 -15.97 24.41
N ASN A 167 -23.18 -15.42 24.80
CA ASN A 167 -22.79 -15.24 26.20
C ASN A 167 -21.76 -14.10 26.35
N ASP A 168 -22.23 -12.91 26.69
CA ASP A 168 -21.41 -11.71 26.82
C ASP A 168 -20.31 -11.83 27.87
N GLU A 169 -20.56 -12.49 29.01
CA GLU A 169 -19.55 -12.68 30.05
C GLU A 169 -18.40 -13.56 29.56
N ALA A 170 -18.73 -14.65 28.88
CA ALA A 170 -17.76 -15.50 28.22
C ALA A 170 -16.96 -14.75 27.15
N THR A 171 -17.61 -13.93 26.33
CA THR A 171 -16.97 -13.13 25.28
C THR A 171 -16.06 -12.05 25.88
N PHE A 172 -16.50 -11.37 26.93
CA PHE A 172 -15.69 -10.39 27.66
C PHE A 172 -14.42 -11.04 28.24
N ARG A 173 -14.56 -12.20 28.89
CA ARG A 173 -13.41 -12.96 29.40
C ARG A 173 -12.51 -13.48 28.28
N ALA A 174 -13.06 -13.84 27.12
CA ALA A 174 -12.26 -14.25 25.97
C ALA A 174 -11.36 -13.11 25.47
N PHE A 175 -11.90 -11.89 25.31
CA PHE A 175 -11.09 -10.72 24.96
C PHE A 175 -10.01 -10.42 26.01
N ALA A 176 -10.42 -10.37 27.29
CA ALA A 176 -9.50 -10.09 28.39
C ALA A 176 -8.35 -11.12 28.45
N TYR A 177 -8.69 -12.41 28.35
CA TYR A 177 -7.72 -13.48 28.52
C TYR A 177 -6.83 -13.67 27.29
N ALA A 178 -7.38 -13.54 26.08
CA ALA A 178 -6.59 -13.56 24.86
C ALA A 178 -5.57 -12.42 24.85
N MET A 179 -6.00 -11.19 25.15
CA MET A 179 -5.10 -10.04 25.22
C MET A 179 -4.05 -10.19 26.32
N LEU A 180 -4.42 -10.75 27.48
CA LEU A 180 -3.47 -11.00 28.58
C LEU A 180 -2.34 -11.94 28.16
N LEU A 181 -2.65 -13.03 27.45
CA LEU A 181 -1.64 -14.04 27.09
C LEU A 181 -0.84 -13.68 25.83
N THR A 182 -1.45 -12.93 24.91
CA THR A 182 -0.81 -12.57 23.63
C THR A 182 -0.09 -11.24 23.70
N GLY A 183 -0.55 -10.31 24.55
CA GLY A 183 -0.14 -8.91 24.49
C GLY A 183 -0.65 -8.18 23.24
N GLU A 184 -1.53 -8.79 22.45
CA GLU A 184 -1.94 -8.28 21.15
C GLU A 184 -3.36 -7.70 21.16
N PRO A 185 -3.65 -6.70 20.30
CA PRO A 185 -5.01 -6.28 20.04
C PRO A 185 -5.83 -7.42 19.41
N GLN A 186 -7.14 -7.42 19.66
CA GLN A 186 -8.04 -8.50 19.25
C GLN A 186 -9.06 -7.99 18.24
N LEU A 187 -9.39 -8.81 17.23
CA LEU A 187 -10.45 -8.48 16.28
C LEU A 187 -11.83 -8.70 16.92
N VAL A 188 -12.76 -7.78 16.70
CA VAL A 188 -14.17 -7.93 17.09
C VAL A 188 -15.06 -7.82 15.87
N TYR A 189 -16.03 -8.73 15.78
CA TYR A 189 -17.19 -8.56 14.90
C TYR A 189 -18.42 -8.25 15.74
N ILE A 190 -19.15 -7.24 15.29
CA ILE A 190 -20.40 -6.82 15.90
C ILE A 190 -21.51 -6.94 14.87
N TYR A 191 -22.71 -7.33 15.31
CA TYR A 191 -23.88 -7.47 14.46
C TYR A 191 -25.07 -6.77 15.10
N ALA A 192 -25.94 -6.23 14.26
CA ALA A 192 -27.24 -5.78 14.68
C ALA A 192 -28.23 -6.94 14.48
N THR A 193 -29.08 -7.21 15.47
CA THR A 193 -30.19 -8.17 15.33
C THR A 193 -31.09 -7.82 14.14
N ALA A 194 -31.21 -6.53 13.82
CA ALA A 194 -31.94 -6.02 12.64
C ALA A 194 -31.22 -6.23 11.30
N GLY A 195 -29.99 -6.75 11.30
CA GLY A 195 -29.19 -7.03 10.11
C GLY A 195 -28.05 -6.04 9.86
N GLY A 196 -26.95 -6.59 9.34
CA GLY A 196 -25.69 -5.89 9.10
C GLY A 196 -24.63 -6.21 10.16
N GLY A 197 -23.37 -6.13 9.77
CA GLY A 197 -22.22 -6.34 10.63
C GLY A 197 -21.22 -5.19 10.52
N HIS A 198 -20.28 -5.15 11.45
CA HIS A 198 -19.15 -4.23 11.44
C HIS A 198 -17.95 -4.89 12.12
N ALA A 199 -16.75 -4.47 11.73
CA ALA A 199 -15.49 -5.02 12.20
C ALA A 199 -14.60 -3.93 12.76
N MET A 200 -13.99 -4.20 13.91
CA MET A 200 -13.19 -3.24 14.66
C MET A 200 -12.08 -3.95 15.43
N ILE A 201 -11.23 -3.18 16.11
CA ILE A 201 -10.14 -3.69 16.92
C ILE A 201 -10.42 -3.38 18.39
N ILE A 202 -10.26 -4.37 19.28
CA ILE A 202 -10.18 -4.16 20.73
C ILE A 202 -8.72 -4.04 21.12
N TYR A 203 -8.30 -2.87 21.65
CA TYR A 203 -6.91 -2.63 22.05
C TYR A 203 -6.69 -2.58 23.57
N ARG A 204 -7.77 -2.47 24.35
CA ARG A 204 -7.71 -2.50 25.81
C ARG A 204 -9.00 -3.02 26.42
N VAL A 205 -8.89 -3.74 27.53
CA VAL A 205 -10.01 -4.23 28.34
C VAL A 205 -9.87 -3.73 29.76
N ASP A 206 -10.92 -3.11 30.31
CA ASP A 206 -10.96 -2.72 31.71
C ASP A 206 -12.36 -2.94 32.34
N ALA A 207 -12.51 -2.55 33.61
CA ALA A 207 -13.76 -2.73 34.35
C ALA A 207 -14.98 -2.00 33.75
N LYS A 208 -14.79 -1.06 32.81
CA LYS A 208 -15.87 -0.35 32.12
C LYS A 208 -16.23 -1.00 30.79
N GLY A 209 -15.37 -1.86 30.23
CA GLY A 209 -15.65 -2.59 29.00
C GLY A 209 -14.46 -2.71 28.06
N LEU A 210 -14.75 -2.72 26.76
CA LEU A 210 -13.79 -2.91 25.68
C LEU A 210 -13.52 -1.56 25.00
N HIS A 211 -12.26 -1.12 24.98
CA HIS A 211 -11.82 0.06 24.22
C HIS A 211 -11.53 -0.35 22.78
N ILE A 212 -11.94 0.47 21.82
CA ILE A 212 -11.97 0.06 20.41
C ILE A 212 -11.33 1.07 19.47
N ALA A 213 -10.69 0.57 18.42
CA ALA A 213 -10.39 1.32 17.21
C ALA A 213 -11.48 1.00 16.17
N ASP A 214 -12.35 1.96 15.88
CA ASP A 214 -13.42 1.83 14.90
C ASP A 214 -13.00 2.55 13.61
N PRO A 215 -12.91 1.86 12.46
CA PRO A 215 -12.48 2.48 11.20
C PRO A 215 -13.43 3.56 10.67
N ASN A 216 -14.65 3.69 11.21
CA ASN A 216 -15.53 4.83 10.94
C ASN A 216 -15.12 6.10 11.72
N TYR A 217 -14.26 5.95 12.73
CA TYR A 217 -13.73 7.02 13.58
C TYR A 217 -12.21 6.84 13.80
N PRO A 218 -11.37 6.87 12.74
CA PRO A 218 -9.92 6.74 12.87
C PRO A 218 -9.34 7.66 13.93
N GLY A 219 -8.37 7.18 14.70
CA GLY A 219 -7.70 8.00 15.71
C GLY A 219 -8.48 8.24 17.00
N ASN A 220 -9.74 7.81 17.09
CA ASN A 220 -10.59 8.14 18.23
C ASN A 220 -10.39 7.15 19.40
N MET A 221 -9.64 7.58 20.41
CA MET A 221 -9.36 6.80 21.63
C MET A 221 -10.51 6.75 22.66
N GLU A 222 -11.62 7.49 22.44
CA GLU A 222 -12.74 7.57 23.39
C GLU A 222 -13.81 6.50 23.15
N ARG A 223 -13.71 5.75 22.03
CA ARG A 223 -14.69 4.75 21.63
C ARG A 223 -14.59 3.51 22.52
N ARG A 224 -15.74 3.02 22.99
CA ARG A 224 -15.83 1.81 23.81
C ARG A 224 -17.16 1.08 23.67
N ILE A 225 -17.11 -0.24 23.85
CA ILE A 225 -18.28 -1.09 24.11
C ILE A 225 -18.38 -1.22 25.63
N ALA A 226 -19.42 -0.62 26.22
CA ALA A 226 -19.60 -0.67 27.67
C ALA A 226 -19.99 -2.08 28.13
N TYR A 227 -19.47 -2.50 29.28
CA TYR A 227 -19.78 -3.79 29.88
C TYR A 227 -20.14 -3.61 31.35
N ALA A 228 -21.29 -4.14 31.75
CA ALA A 228 -21.76 -4.09 33.12
C ALA A 228 -22.66 -5.29 33.44
N SER A 229 -22.56 -5.79 34.67
CA SER A 229 -23.46 -6.82 35.19
C SER A 229 -23.61 -8.06 34.27
N GLY A 230 -22.49 -8.51 33.68
CA GLY A 230 -22.49 -9.70 32.83
C GLY A 230 -22.88 -9.44 31.36
N LYS A 231 -23.14 -8.20 30.96
CA LYS A 231 -23.72 -7.85 29.65
C LYS A 231 -23.01 -6.71 28.94
N PHE A 232 -22.94 -6.78 27.61
CA PHE A 232 -22.54 -5.66 26.78
C PHE A 232 -23.70 -4.71 26.54
N ALA A 233 -23.42 -3.41 26.53
CA ALA A 233 -24.33 -2.43 25.95
C ALA A 233 -24.19 -2.45 24.41
N PRO A 234 -25.27 -2.20 23.66
CA PRO A 234 -25.18 -2.03 22.22
C PRO A 234 -24.19 -0.92 21.84
N TYR A 235 -23.40 -1.15 20.80
CA TYR A 235 -22.45 -0.18 20.29
C TYR A 235 -23.02 0.53 19.06
N ASN A 236 -22.95 1.87 19.03
CA ASN A 236 -23.50 2.68 17.93
C ASN A 236 -22.42 3.06 16.92
N SER A 237 -22.57 2.62 15.67
CA SER A 237 -21.70 2.99 14.54
C SER A 237 -22.49 2.83 13.23
N GLY A 238 -21.86 2.46 12.11
CA GLY A 238 -22.54 2.20 10.84
C GLY A 238 -21.71 1.27 9.94
N ALA A 239 -22.24 0.94 8.76
CA ALA A 239 -21.49 0.14 7.78
C ALA A 239 -20.25 0.90 7.27
N ASN A 240 -20.37 2.23 7.18
CA ASN A 240 -19.33 3.19 6.83
C ASN A 240 -19.72 4.57 7.41
N ALA A 241 -18.79 5.52 7.37
CA ALA A 241 -19.00 6.87 7.90
C ALA A 241 -20.05 7.68 7.14
N ASP A 242 -20.24 7.44 5.84
CA ASP A 242 -21.25 8.14 5.03
C ASP A 242 -22.69 7.77 5.47
N GLU A 243 -22.93 6.49 5.77
CA GLU A 243 -24.21 6.03 6.33
C GLU A 243 -24.49 6.67 7.69
N ILE A 244 -23.46 6.82 8.54
CA ILE A 244 -23.58 7.50 9.83
C ILE A 244 -23.96 8.97 9.61
N ALA A 245 -23.26 9.66 8.71
CA ALA A 245 -23.53 11.06 8.37
C ALA A 245 -24.94 11.26 7.78
N ALA A 246 -25.46 10.28 7.04
CA ALA A 246 -26.82 10.26 6.52
C ALA A 246 -27.90 9.95 7.59
N GLY A 247 -27.51 9.67 8.84
CA GLY A 247 -28.43 9.33 9.93
C GLY A 247 -28.84 7.85 9.95
N HIS A 248 -28.18 6.99 9.17
CA HIS A 248 -28.41 5.54 9.11
C HIS A 248 -27.48 4.75 10.04
N GLY A 249 -26.99 5.39 11.11
CA GLY A 249 -26.26 4.70 12.17
C GLY A 249 -27.08 3.54 12.77
N LYS A 250 -26.38 2.51 13.24
CA LYS A 250 -26.95 1.29 13.79
C LYS A 250 -26.44 1.03 15.19
N ALA A 251 -27.34 0.52 16.04
CA ALA A 251 -26.99 -0.12 17.29
C ALA A 251 -26.68 -1.60 17.02
N TYR A 252 -25.43 -1.99 17.26
CA TYR A 252 -24.96 -3.37 17.17
C TYR A 252 -25.00 -3.99 18.56
N ASP A 253 -25.93 -4.92 18.76
CA ASP A 253 -26.26 -5.54 20.04
C ASP A 253 -25.67 -6.95 20.23
N LEU A 254 -25.07 -7.53 19.18
CA LEU A 254 -24.43 -8.84 19.22
C LEU A 254 -22.91 -8.66 19.08
N ILE A 255 -22.17 -8.92 20.16
CA ILE A 255 -20.70 -8.76 20.19
C ILE A 255 -20.03 -10.14 20.12
N GLY A 256 -19.10 -10.31 19.18
CA GLY A 256 -18.42 -11.58 18.90
C GLY A 256 -16.90 -11.48 18.99
N TYR A 257 -16.30 -12.38 19.78
CA TYR A 257 -14.86 -12.64 19.75
C TYR A 257 -14.53 -13.54 18.57
N VAL A 258 -13.52 -13.18 17.78
CA VAL A 258 -13.09 -13.91 16.60
C VAL A 258 -11.58 -14.10 16.57
N ALA A 259 -11.12 -15.23 16.01
CA ALA A 259 -9.71 -15.44 15.74
C ALA A 259 -9.33 -14.69 14.45
N LYS A 260 -8.43 -13.71 14.58
CA LYS A 260 -7.99 -12.82 13.51
C LYS A 260 -7.31 -13.54 12.34
N THR A 261 -6.45 -14.53 12.60
CA THR A 261 -5.79 -15.31 11.53
C THR A 261 -6.68 -16.42 10.96
N ALA A 262 -7.69 -16.87 11.71
CA ALA A 262 -8.67 -17.84 11.21
C ALA A 262 -9.71 -17.19 10.27
N THR A 263 -9.88 -15.87 10.39
CA THR A 263 -10.82 -15.12 9.56
C THR A 263 -10.26 -14.90 8.15
N VAL A 264 -9.00 -14.44 8.05
CA VAL A 264 -8.27 -14.28 6.78
C VAL A 264 -6.85 -14.80 6.95
N ASP A 265 -6.35 -15.44 5.90
CA ASP A 265 -4.96 -15.86 5.83
C ASP A 265 -4.03 -14.64 5.80
N TRP A 266 -3.22 -14.48 6.84
CA TRP A 266 -2.29 -13.35 6.98
C TRP A 266 -1.20 -13.34 5.89
N ASN A 267 -0.87 -14.49 5.29
CA ASN A 267 0.04 -14.53 4.14
C ASN A 267 -0.55 -13.81 2.92
N ARG A 268 -1.89 -13.81 2.77
CA ARG A 268 -2.56 -13.03 1.72
C ARG A 268 -2.47 -11.53 2.01
N ILE A 269 -2.61 -11.12 3.27
CA ILE A 269 -2.39 -9.71 3.65
C ILE A 269 -0.94 -9.31 3.33
N ALA A 270 0.04 -10.13 3.70
CA ALA A 270 1.44 -9.90 3.35
C ALA A 270 1.68 -9.80 1.84
N HIS A 271 1.02 -10.64 1.04
CA HIS A 271 1.07 -10.54 -0.42
C HIS A 271 0.48 -9.22 -0.94
N TYR A 272 -0.69 -8.80 -0.47
CA TYR A 272 -1.28 -7.52 -0.87
C TYR A 272 -0.50 -6.32 -0.36
N TRP A 273 0.17 -6.43 0.79
CA TRP A 273 1.08 -5.42 1.30
C TRP A 273 2.25 -5.17 0.34
N LYS A 274 2.84 -6.22 -0.24
CA LYS A 274 3.86 -6.06 -1.29
C LYS A 274 3.31 -5.27 -2.48
N GLY A 275 2.06 -5.55 -2.88
CA GLY A 275 1.37 -4.78 -3.90
C GLY A 275 1.16 -3.30 -3.51
N LEU A 276 0.94 -2.99 -2.23
CA LEU A 276 0.89 -1.61 -1.76
C LEU A 276 2.27 -0.95 -1.94
N LYS A 277 3.35 -1.62 -1.51
CA LYS A 277 4.72 -1.08 -1.65
C LYS A 277 5.12 -0.84 -3.11
N SER A 278 4.66 -1.68 -4.04
CA SER A 278 4.92 -1.52 -5.47
C SER A 278 3.87 -0.69 -6.22
N GLY A 279 2.85 -0.15 -5.54
CA GLY A 279 1.79 0.64 -6.17
C GLY A 279 0.78 -0.14 -7.02
N THR A 280 0.76 -1.48 -6.94
CA THR A 280 -0.07 -2.37 -7.79
C THR A 280 -1.27 -2.99 -7.07
N VAL A 281 -1.48 -2.67 -5.79
CA VAL A 281 -2.54 -3.28 -4.98
C VAL A 281 -3.93 -3.04 -5.59
N GLY A 282 -4.67 -4.13 -5.78
CA GLY A 282 -6.04 -4.12 -6.28
C GLY A 282 -6.19 -3.98 -7.79
N TYR A 283 -5.11 -3.96 -8.58
CA TYR A 283 -5.18 -3.92 -10.05
C TYR A 283 -6.00 -5.09 -10.64
N ASP A 284 -6.05 -6.23 -9.94
CA ASP A 284 -6.83 -7.41 -10.32
C ASP A 284 -8.36 -7.26 -10.09
N ARG A 285 -8.80 -6.23 -9.37
CA ARG A 285 -10.21 -6.08 -8.94
C ARG A 285 -10.82 -4.71 -9.24
N PHE A 286 -10.04 -3.64 -9.17
CA PHE A 286 -10.51 -2.31 -9.56
C PHE A 286 -10.58 -2.20 -11.09
N PRO A 287 -11.52 -1.42 -11.63
CA PRO A 287 -11.64 -1.23 -13.07
C PRO A 287 -10.45 -0.44 -13.63
N ASP A 288 -9.97 -0.85 -14.80
CA ASP A 288 -8.96 -0.11 -15.55
C ASP A 288 -9.49 1.25 -16.00
N TYR A 289 -8.59 2.23 -16.01
CA TYR A 289 -8.88 3.58 -16.47
C TYR A 289 -7.64 4.23 -17.11
N ALA A 290 -7.85 5.28 -17.88
CA ALA A 290 -6.81 6.16 -18.39
C ALA A 290 -7.20 7.62 -18.17
N VAL A 291 -6.27 8.45 -17.71
CA VAL A 291 -6.47 9.90 -17.60
C VAL A 291 -5.96 10.54 -18.89
N VAL A 292 -6.79 11.37 -19.53
CA VAL A 292 -6.51 12.00 -20.82
C VAL A 292 -6.79 13.49 -20.77
N VAL A 293 -6.06 14.24 -21.59
CA VAL A 293 -6.37 15.62 -21.96
C VAL A 293 -7.15 15.61 -23.26
N VAL A 294 -8.18 16.46 -23.34
CA VAL A 294 -9.00 16.62 -24.54
C VAL A 294 -8.72 17.99 -25.16
N ALA A 295 -8.28 18.01 -26.41
CA ALA A 295 -8.05 19.25 -27.16
C ALA A 295 -9.35 19.85 -27.71
N ASP A 296 -9.29 21.08 -28.24
CA ASP A 296 -10.46 21.80 -28.78
C ASP A 296 -11.13 21.08 -29.97
N ASP A 297 -10.36 20.29 -30.72
CA ASP A 297 -10.87 19.47 -31.83
C ASP A 297 -11.45 18.12 -31.37
N GLY A 298 -11.47 17.87 -30.06
CA GLY A 298 -11.96 16.66 -29.42
C GLY A 298 -10.96 15.50 -29.42
N SER A 299 -9.73 15.69 -29.91
CA SER A 299 -8.68 14.67 -29.82
C SER A 299 -8.25 14.43 -28.38
N GLU A 300 -7.89 13.18 -28.09
CA GLU A 300 -7.52 12.73 -26.75
C GLU A 300 -6.07 12.25 -26.72
N THR A 301 -5.31 12.74 -25.75
CA THR A 301 -3.95 12.31 -25.48
C THR A 301 -3.80 11.93 -24.01
N PRO A 302 -3.01 10.90 -23.66
CA PRO A 302 -2.73 10.57 -22.28
C PRO A 302 -2.24 11.80 -21.50
N LEU A 303 -2.82 12.04 -20.33
CA LEU A 303 -2.26 12.98 -19.37
C LEU A 303 -1.11 12.26 -18.66
N VAL A 304 0.10 12.76 -18.86
CA VAL A 304 1.32 12.24 -18.25
C VAL A 304 1.89 13.28 -17.29
N ASP A 305 2.74 12.84 -16.37
CA ASP A 305 3.45 13.76 -15.48
C ASP A 305 4.39 14.67 -16.30
N GLY A 306 4.41 15.97 -15.97
CA GLY A 306 5.16 16.99 -16.73
C GLY A 306 4.45 17.49 -18.00
N PHE A 307 3.14 17.24 -18.16
CA PHE A 307 2.39 17.68 -19.33
C PHE A 307 2.42 19.20 -19.52
N GLU A 308 2.74 19.67 -20.73
CA GLU A 308 2.77 21.10 -21.06
C GLU A 308 1.48 21.54 -21.75
N SER A 309 0.65 22.31 -21.04
CA SER A 309 -0.56 22.91 -21.58
C SER A 309 -0.24 24.21 -22.30
N LYS A 310 -0.77 24.35 -23.52
CA LYS A 310 -0.76 25.62 -24.27
C LYS A 310 -1.92 26.55 -23.91
N GLN A 311 -2.85 26.08 -23.08
CA GLN A 311 -4.10 26.76 -22.75
C GLN A 311 -4.22 26.95 -21.24
N GLU A 312 -4.76 28.10 -20.83
CA GLU A 312 -5.06 28.42 -19.42
C GLU A 312 -6.10 27.49 -18.80
N ASN A 313 -6.91 26.82 -19.63
CA ASN A 313 -7.97 25.94 -19.17
C ASN A 313 -7.85 24.58 -19.87
N ILE A 314 -7.70 23.53 -19.08
CA ILE A 314 -7.47 22.16 -19.58
C ILE A 314 -8.70 21.28 -19.37
N LEU A 315 -9.11 20.55 -20.41
CA LEU A 315 -10.16 19.55 -20.29
C LEU A 315 -9.52 18.20 -19.92
N ILE A 316 -9.70 17.77 -18.68
CA ILE A 316 -9.23 16.47 -18.19
C ILE A 316 -10.40 15.50 -18.15
N ARG A 317 -10.25 14.34 -18.79
CA ARG A 317 -11.24 13.26 -18.77
C ARG A 317 -10.58 11.98 -18.30
N VAL A 318 -11.36 11.13 -17.66
CA VAL A 318 -10.94 9.75 -17.37
C VAL A 318 -11.81 8.81 -18.18
N THR A 319 -11.15 7.95 -18.94
CA THR A 319 -11.77 6.92 -19.78
C THR A 319 -11.57 5.56 -19.15
N GLY A 320 -12.46 4.62 -19.43
CA GLY A 320 -12.40 3.27 -18.89
C GLY A 320 -13.51 2.40 -19.45
N SER A 321 -13.55 1.14 -19.02
CA SER A 321 -14.58 0.17 -19.44
C SER A 321 -15.95 0.40 -18.80
N ILE A 322 -16.03 1.32 -17.83
CA ILE A 322 -17.23 1.69 -17.09
C ILE A 322 -17.44 3.22 -17.10
N PRO A 323 -18.64 3.72 -16.76
CA PRO A 323 -18.83 5.14 -16.52
C PRO A 323 -17.97 5.62 -15.34
N ILE A 324 -17.13 6.62 -15.58
CA ILE A 324 -16.24 7.21 -14.59
C ILE A 324 -16.64 8.67 -14.34
N GLY A 325 -16.61 9.06 -13.08
CA GLY A 325 -16.71 10.44 -12.60
C GLY A 325 -15.36 10.87 -12.02
N THR A 326 -15.06 12.16 -12.15
CA THR A 326 -13.78 12.72 -11.72
C THR A 326 -13.98 13.99 -10.89
N LYS A 327 -13.00 14.28 -10.03
CA LYS A 327 -12.84 15.57 -9.36
C LYS A 327 -11.37 15.95 -9.42
N ALA A 328 -11.06 17.17 -9.85
CA ALA A 328 -9.70 17.70 -9.83
C ALA A 328 -9.44 18.53 -8.57
N PHE A 329 -8.22 18.50 -8.09
CA PHE A 329 -7.75 19.19 -6.88
C PHE A 329 -6.40 19.85 -7.15
N ARG A 330 -6.14 20.99 -6.50
CA ARG A 330 -4.84 21.63 -6.37
C ARG A 330 -4.64 21.96 -4.89
N ASP A 331 -3.52 21.55 -4.30
CA ASP A 331 -3.20 21.78 -2.88
C ASP A 331 -4.31 21.32 -1.92
N GLY A 332 -4.91 20.16 -2.19
CA GLY A 332 -6.04 19.62 -1.41
C GLY A 332 -7.38 20.35 -1.59
N VAL A 333 -7.42 21.41 -2.41
CA VAL A 333 -8.64 22.19 -2.69
C VAL A 333 -9.25 21.74 -4.01
N ARG A 334 -10.55 21.41 -3.99
CA ARG A 334 -11.28 21.00 -5.18
C ARG A 334 -11.39 22.14 -6.19
N LEU A 335 -10.86 21.93 -7.40
CA LEU A 335 -11.01 22.84 -8.52
C LEU A 335 -12.44 22.79 -9.07
N GLN A 336 -12.97 23.96 -9.43
CA GLN A 336 -14.24 24.08 -10.14
C GLN A 336 -13.95 24.20 -11.63
N PRO A 337 -14.52 23.32 -12.47
CA PRO A 337 -14.41 23.48 -13.90
C PRO A 337 -15.27 24.67 -14.36
N ASP A 338 -14.92 25.24 -15.51
CA ASP A 338 -15.73 26.23 -16.20
C ASP A 338 -17.00 25.62 -16.83
N ALA A 339 -17.75 26.43 -17.58
CA ALA A 339 -18.99 25.99 -18.24
C ALA A 339 -18.78 24.88 -19.28
N ASP A 340 -17.57 24.76 -19.83
CA ASP A 340 -17.18 23.76 -20.82
C ASP A 340 -16.49 22.55 -20.17
N GLY A 341 -16.42 22.51 -18.84
CA GLY A 341 -15.84 21.40 -18.08
C GLY A 341 -14.32 21.48 -17.92
N ARG A 342 -13.68 22.62 -18.25
CA ARG A 342 -12.23 22.79 -18.21
C ARG A 342 -11.76 23.32 -16.87
N TYR A 343 -10.62 22.84 -16.41
CA TYR A 343 -10.03 23.26 -15.15
C TYR A 343 -9.02 24.39 -15.39
N PRO A 344 -9.05 25.46 -14.59
CA PRO A 344 -8.12 26.57 -14.73
C PRO A 344 -6.71 26.16 -14.27
N LEU A 345 -5.71 26.56 -15.03
CA LEU A 345 -4.29 26.45 -14.73
C LEU A 345 -3.75 27.83 -14.33
N GLU A 346 -2.81 27.84 -13.39
CA GLU A 346 -2.00 29.01 -13.05
C GLU A 346 -0.72 29.00 -13.89
N ASP A 347 -0.15 30.18 -14.15
CA ASP A 347 1.18 30.28 -14.78
C ASP A 347 2.22 29.51 -13.93
N GLY A 348 3.02 28.66 -14.58
CA GLY A 348 4.00 27.79 -13.96
C GLY A 348 3.55 26.34 -13.79
N ASN A 349 4.13 25.66 -12.79
CA ASN A 349 3.79 24.27 -12.48
C ASN A 349 2.50 24.17 -11.67
N ASN A 350 1.61 23.28 -12.10
CA ASN A 350 0.35 22.97 -11.44
C ASN A 350 0.38 21.50 -11.02
N VAL A 351 0.46 21.23 -9.71
CA VAL A 351 0.29 19.87 -9.19
C VAL A 351 -1.21 19.60 -9.08
N ILE A 352 -1.75 18.86 -10.05
CA ILE A 352 -3.18 18.55 -10.14
C ILE A 352 -3.43 17.10 -9.72
N GLY A 353 -4.22 16.93 -8.66
CA GLY A 353 -4.71 15.64 -8.21
C GLY A 353 -6.07 15.29 -8.81
N ILE A 354 -6.23 14.09 -9.35
CA ILE A 354 -7.45 13.60 -9.99
C ILE A 354 -8.02 12.45 -9.17
N SER A 355 -9.14 12.70 -8.49
CA SER A 355 -9.91 11.66 -7.81
C SER A 355 -10.85 10.97 -8.78
N ILE A 356 -10.83 9.63 -8.77
CA ILE A 356 -11.47 8.77 -9.78
C ILE A 356 -12.55 7.93 -9.12
N TRP A 357 -13.76 7.96 -9.70
CA TRP A 357 -14.95 7.30 -9.15
C TRP A 357 -15.68 6.51 -10.24
N GLY A 358 -16.03 5.25 -9.98
CA GLY A 358 -16.73 4.39 -10.94
C GLY A 358 -18.20 4.18 -10.57
N ASP A 359 -19.07 4.09 -11.57
CA ASP A 359 -20.47 3.71 -11.36
C ASP A 359 -20.61 2.20 -11.15
N VAL A 360 -20.86 1.77 -9.91
CA VAL A 360 -21.00 0.33 -9.57
C VAL A 360 -22.26 -0.31 -10.16
N ASN A 361 -23.27 0.48 -10.52
CA ASN A 361 -24.50 -0.03 -11.12
C ASN A 361 -24.40 -0.16 -12.65
N ASN A 362 -23.42 0.51 -13.26
CA ASN A 362 -23.25 0.64 -14.70
C ASN A 362 -24.57 0.95 -15.42
N ASN A 363 -25.38 1.82 -14.82
CA ASN A 363 -26.75 2.09 -15.27
C ASN A 363 -27.00 3.61 -15.26
N PRO A 364 -27.18 4.23 -16.45
CA PRO A 364 -27.43 5.66 -16.56
C PRO A 364 -28.64 6.17 -15.77
N GLN A 365 -29.63 5.32 -15.49
CA GLN A 365 -30.85 5.68 -14.77
C GLN A 365 -30.71 5.56 -13.25
N SER A 366 -29.62 4.95 -12.76
CA SER A 366 -29.40 4.66 -11.34
C SER A 366 -27.90 4.68 -11.02
N ARG A 367 -27.20 5.74 -11.41
CA ARG A 367 -25.74 5.83 -11.18
C ARG A 367 -25.42 5.84 -9.68
N SER A 368 -24.42 5.05 -9.28
CA SER A 368 -23.87 5.02 -7.93
C SER A 368 -22.35 5.07 -8.01
N TYR A 369 -21.79 6.28 -7.98
CA TYR A 369 -20.36 6.48 -8.03
C TYR A 369 -19.67 6.12 -6.72
N LYS A 370 -18.62 5.30 -6.80
CA LYS A 370 -17.80 4.86 -5.67
C LYS A 370 -16.32 5.03 -6.00
N TYR A 371 -15.53 5.36 -4.98
CA TYR A 371 -14.11 5.70 -5.11
C TYR A 371 -13.29 4.54 -5.68
N ILE A 372 -12.44 4.82 -6.67
CA ILE A 372 -11.51 3.87 -7.29
C ILE A 372 -10.08 4.22 -6.88
N ASP A 373 -9.67 5.47 -7.09
CA ASP A 373 -8.27 5.88 -7.00
C ASP A 373 -8.08 7.40 -6.95
N PHE A 374 -6.83 7.81 -6.78
CA PHE A 374 -6.36 9.18 -6.89
C PHE A 374 -4.98 9.22 -7.54
N GLN A 375 -4.77 10.15 -8.47
CA GLN A 375 -3.52 10.29 -9.24
C GLN A 375 -3.09 11.75 -9.30
N TYR A 376 -1.81 12.02 -9.07
CA TYR A 376 -1.22 13.36 -9.22
C TYR A 376 -0.53 13.52 -10.58
N PHE A 377 -0.63 14.71 -11.15
CA PHE A 377 0.04 15.11 -12.39
C PHE A 377 0.61 16.52 -12.23
N ASN A 378 1.90 16.70 -12.54
CA ASN A 378 2.50 18.00 -12.78
C ASN A 378 2.09 18.48 -14.18
N ILE A 379 1.44 19.64 -14.24
CA ILE A 379 0.98 20.26 -15.48
C ILE A 379 1.58 21.67 -15.57
N TRP A 380 2.37 21.93 -16.60
CA TRP A 380 2.91 23.26 -16.83
C TRP A 380 1.96 24.11 -17.69
N TYR A 381 1.75 25.36 -17.32
CA TYR A 381 1.04 26.35 -18.14
C TYR A 381 1.77 27.70 -18.11
N GLY A 382 1.52 28.53 -19.12
CA GLY A 382 2.11 29.86 -19.24
C GLY A 382 3.47 29.83 -19.95
N PRO A 383 4.05 31.02 -20.20
CA PRO A 383 5.42 31.08 -20.67
C PRO A 383 6.29 30.34 -19.66
N LYS A 384 6.96 29.27 -20.08
CA LYS A 384 8.21 28.91 -19.41
C LYS A 384 9.02 30.18 -19.49
N GLU A 385 9.23 30.87 -18.38
CA GLU A 385 10.28 31.86 -18.35
C GLU A 385 11.51 31.12 -18.89
N THR A 386 11.98 31.49 -20.09
CA THR A 386 13.39 31.36 -20.41
C THR A 386 14.03 32.05 -19.23
N THR A 387 14.51 31.21 -18.31
CA THR A 387 14.74 31.57 -16.93
C THR A 387 15.56 32.85 -16.90
N GLY A 388 15.44 33.66 -15.86
CA GLY A 388 16.47 34.65 -15.52
C GLY A 388 17.87 34.03 -15.28
N CYS A 389 18.10 32.78 -15.72
CA CYS A 389 19.34 32.06 -15.73
C CYS A 389 20.29 32.71 -16.71
N LYS A 390 21.35 33.29 -16.16
CA LYS A 390 22.56 33.62 -16.92
C LYS A 390 23.48 32.41 -16.84
N GLY A 391 23.43 31.53 -17.84
CA GLY A 391 24.03 30.21 -17.82
C GLY A 391 23.25 29.20 -18.65
N TRP A 392 23.25 27.94 -18.22
CA TRP A 392 22.54 26.85 -18.87
C TRP A 392 21.15 26.64 -18.25
N ALA A 393 20.10 26.92 -19.02
CA ALA A 393 18.73 26.69 -18.62
C ALA A 393 18.23 25.32 -19.10
N LEU A 394 17.58 24.56 -18.23
CA LEU A 394 16.92 23.31 -18.61
C LEU A 394 15.65 23.62 -19.43
N GLU A 395 15.62 23.25 -20.71
CA GLU A 395 14.47 23.50 -21.59
C GLU A 395 13.46 22.36 -21.58
N SER A 396 13.94 21.12 -21.59
CA SER A 396 13.11 19.92 -21.72
C SER A 396 13.76 18.70 -21.10
N VAL A 397 12.92 17.81 -20.57
CA VAL A 397 13.30 16.47 -20.14
C VAL A 397 12.53 15.47 -21.00
N THR A 398 13.24 14.59 -21.69
CA THR A 398 12.61 13.61 -22.60
C THR A 398 12.89 12.19 -22.11
N PRO A 399 11.85 11.40 -21.75
CA PRO A 399 12.00 9.98 -21.47
C PRO A 399 12.20 9.18 -22.77
N ASP A 400 13.12 8.23 -22.76
CA ASP A 400 13.33 7.25 -23.83
C ASP A 400 13.72 5.90 -23.21
N TRP A 401 12.71 5.11 -22.83
CA TRP A 401 12.90 3.82 -22.19
C TRP A 401 11.80 2.84 -22.59
N ALA A 402 12.11 1.54 -22.54
CA ALA A 402 11.16 0.49 -22.80
C ALA A 402 11.43 -0.76 -21.95
N PRO A 403 10.38 -1.49 -21.55
CA PRO A 403 10.56 -2.85 -21.05
C PRO A 403 11.15 -3.74 -22.15
N ASN A 404 12.00 -4.69 -21.78
CA ASN A 404 12.55 -5.67 -22.72
C ASN A 404 11.44 -6.58 -23.27
N GLU A 405 11.37 -6.69 -24.59
CA GLU A 405 10.45 -7.62 -25.26
C GLU A 405 10.94 -9.07 -25.12
N LYS A 406 10.06 -9.95 -24.63
CA LYS A 406 10.35 -11.39 -24.49
C LYS A 406 10.60 -12.04 -25.85
N ARG A 407 11.70 -12.77 -25.99
CA ARG A 407 12.08 -13.54 -27.18
C ARG A 407 11.84 -15.04 -26.99
N TRP A 408 11.85 -15.77 -28.10
CA TRP A 408 11.74 -17.22 -28.10
C TRP A 408 12.96 -17.86 -27.41
N GLY A 409 12.77 -18.41 -26.21
CA GLY A 409 13.84 -18.93 -25.35
C GLY A 409 13.67 -18.50 -23.88
N ASP A 410 12.95 -17.40 -23.65
CA ASP A 410 12.74 -16.76 -22.33
C ASP A 410 11.64 -17.45 -21.51
N GLN A 411 11.28 -18.70 -21.82
CA GLN A 411 10.25 -19.44 -21.07
C GLN A 411 10.60 -19.66 -19.60
N TYR A 412 11.87 -19.42 -19.26
CA TYR A 412 12.43 -19.47 -17.92
C TYR A 412 12.58 -18.07 -17.30
N GLU A 413 12.01 -17.03 -17.90
CA GLU A 413 12.04 -15.64 -17.46
C GLU A 413 10.63 -15.05 -17.58
N THR A 414 10.01 -14.69 -16.46
CA THR A 414 8.63 -14.20 -16.48
C THR A 414 8.36 -13.13 -15.43
N ASP A 415 7.17 -12.55 -15.51
CA ASP A 415 6.65 -11.54 -14.60
C ASP A 415 7.52 -10.28 -14.57
N TYR A 416 8.10 -9.94 -15.73
CA TYR A 416 8.91 -8.74 -15.88
C TYR A 416 8.05 -7.51 -15.68
N VAL A 417 8.48 -6.67 -14.75
CA VAL A 417 7.94 -5.34 -14.48
C VAL A 417 9.10 -4.38 -14.61
N PHE A 418 8.99 -3.46 -15.54
CA PHE A 418 9.94 -2.35 -15.71
C PHE A 418 9.15 -1.05 -15.81
N SER A 419 9.55 -0.05 -15.04
CA SER A 419 8.93 1.27 -15.03
C SER A 419 9.97 2.32 -14.67
N ALA A 420 9.85 3.52 -15.25
CA ALA A 420 10.71 4.63 -14.89
C ALA A 420 9.94 5.96 -14.90
N THR A 421 10.29 6.84 -13.97
CA THR A 421 9.85 8.24 -13.86
C THR A 421 11.09 9.14 -13.83
N ASP A 422 10.94 10.44 -14.05
CA ASP A 422 12.06 11.35 -13.84
C ASP A 422 12.58 11.22 -12.40
N GLY A 423 13.86 10.89 -12.24
CA GLY A 423 14.52 10.65 -10.96
C GLY A 423 14.55 9.19 -10.48
N ALA A 424 13.86 8.24 -11.12
CA ALA A 424 13.82 6.85 -10.63
C ALA A 424 13.47 5.79 -11.68
N PHE A 425 13.92 4.55 -11.46
CA PHE A 425 13.42 3.37 -12.17
C PHE A 425 13.26 2.18 -11.22
N ASN A 426 12.32 1.29 -11.57
CA ASN A 426 12.09 0.02 -10.88
C ASN A 426 12.07 -1.12 -11.90
N SER A 427 12.75 -2.20 -11.56
CA SER A 427 12.81 -3.44 -12.33
C SER A 427 12.55 -4.62 -11.41
N SER A 428 11.69 -5.56 -11.80
CA SER A 428 11.57 -6.84 -11.11
C SER A 428 11.14 -7.95 -12.05
N GLY A 429 11.41 -9.19 -11.66
CA GLY A 429 10.99 -10.35 -12.42
C GLY A 429 11.27 -11.63 -11.68
N ARG A 430 10.94 -12.76 -12.31
CA ARG A 430 11.34 -14.08 -11.84
C ARG A 430 12.00 -14.89 -12.94
N MET A 431 12.99 -15.68 -12.54
CA MET A 431 13.74 -16.58 -13.41
C MET A 431 13.65 -18.01 -12.89
N TRP A 432 13.39 -18.98 -13.77
CA TRP A 432 13.36 -20.39 -13.46
C TRP A 432 14.75 -20.97 -13.54
N ILE A 433 15.16 -21.60 -12.45
CA ILE A 433 16.36 -22.42 -12.40
C ILE A 433 15.87 -23.86 -12.26
N GLY A 434 16.05 -24.64 -13.32
CA GLY A 434 15.60 -26.02 -13.47
C GLY A 434 16.65 -26.86 -14.18
N THR A 435 16.44 -28.18 -14.24
CA THR A 435 17.35 -29.11 -14.93
C THR A 435 17.58 -28.79 -16.40
N GLU A 436 16.62 -28.09 -17.00
CA GLU A 436 16.56 -27.64 -18.37
C GLU A 436 17.29 -26.32 -18.64
N THR A 437 17.66 -25.55 -17.60
CA THR A 437 18.42 -24.28 -17.72
C THR A 437 19.88 -24.40 -17.30
N ALA A 438 20.27 -25.43 -16.53
CA ALA A 438 21.64 -25.64 -16.10
C ALA A 438 22.32 -26.80 -16.86
N GLN A 439 23.43 -26.53 -17.57
CA GLN A 439 24.35 -27.56 -18.05
C GLN A 439 25.09 -28.22 -16.88
N GLY A 440 24.39 -29.01 -16.05
CA GLY A 440 25.01 -29.76 -14.95
C GLY A 440 24.05 -30.14 -13.82
N ALA A 441 23.53 -31.37 -13.87
CA ALA A 441 23.06 -32.20 -12.75
C ALA A 441 22.24 -31.54 -11.60
N GLY A 442 20.91 -31.44 -11.81
CA GLY A 442 19.93 -32.07 -10.92
C GLY A 442 19.68 -31.53 -9.50
N SER A 443 19.75 -30.22 -9.20
CA SER A 443 19.49 -29.80 -7.80
C SER A 443 18.90 -28.40 -7.54
N LEU A 444 18.44 -27.67 -8.55
CA LEU A 444 17.71 -26.42 -8.37
C LEU A 444 16.48 -26.49 -9.27
N GLU A 445 15.29 -26.68 -8.67
CA GLU A 445 13.98 -26.50 -9.30
C GLU A 445 13.26 -25.42 -8.48
N ALA A 446 13.49 -24.16 -8.84
CA ALA A 446 12.93 -23.04 -8.11
C ALA A 446 12.78 -21.81 -9.00
N TRP A 447 11.83 -20.94 -8.64
CA TRP A 447 11.78 -19.59 -9.16
C TRP A 447 12.64 -18.68 -8.29
N VAL A 448 13.50 -17.90 -8.94
CA VAL A 448 14.27 -16.85 -8.28
C VAL A 448 13.66 -15.51 -8.63
N LEU A 449 13.34 -14.73 -7.61
CA LEU A 449 12.68 -13.44 -7.72
C LEU A 449 13.72 -12.34 -7.51
N PHE A 450 13.88 -11.45 -8.48
CA PHE A 450 14.80 -10.33 -8.39
C PHE A 450 14.06 -9.01 -8.47
N SER A 451 14.64 -8.00 -7.83
CA SER A 451 14.19 -6.62 -7.90
C SER A 451 15.38 -5.68 -7.86
N HIS A 452 15.27 -4.58 -8.58
CA HIS A 452 16.25 -3.50 -8.64
C HIS A 452 15.51 -2.17 -8.58
N GLN A 453 16.04 -1.24 -7.80
CA GLN A 453 15.55 0.13 -7.74
C GLN A 453 16.72 1.08 -7.96
N GLY A 454 16.60 2.00 -8.91
CA GLY A 454 17.56 3.07 -9.10
C GLY A 454 16.92 4.43 -8.90
N THR A 455 17.68 5.38 -8.36
CA THR A 455 17.29 6.77 -8.24
C THR A 455 18.43 7.69 -8.61
N TRP A 456 18.11 8.89 -9.05
CA TRP A 456 19.09 9.96 -9.21
C TRP A 456 18.53 11.29 -8.72
N THR A 457 19.41 12.16 -8.25
CA THR A 457 19.01 13.48 -7.77
C THR A 457 18.46 14.34 -8.92
N PRO A 458 17.43 15.16 -8.66
CA PRO A 458 16.95 16.12 -9.64
C PRO A 458 18.07 17.04 -10.11
N LEU A 459 18.14 17.27 -11.42
CA LEU A 459 19.05 18.26 -11.99
C LEU A 459 18.45 19.67 -11.89
N PRO A 460 19.27 20.71 -11.67
CA PRO A 460 18.79 22.07 -11.47
C PRO A 460 18.23 22.65 -12.77
N SER A 461 17.15 23.44 -12.66
CA SER A 461 16.56 24.13 -13.83
C SER A 461 17.45 25.23 -14.42
N CYS A 462 18.49 25.65 -13.69
CA CYS A 462 19.48 26.64 -14.11
C CYS A 462 20.85 26.31 -13.52
N ILE A 463 21.87 26.23 -14.37
CA ILE A 463 23.27 26.10 -13.99
C ILE A 463 23.98 27.40 -14.41
N PRO A 464 24.39 28.27 -13.46
CA PRO A 464 25.09 29.49 -13.81
C PRO A 464 26.38 29.23 -14.60
N LEU A 465 26.79 30.20 -15.42
CA LEU A 465 27.99 30.08 -16.24
C LEU A 465 29.22 29.72 -15.40
N GLY A 466 29.85 28.59 -15.71
CA GLY A 466 31.08 28.13 -15.06
C GLY A 466 30.89 27.43 -13.72
N GLU A 467 29.65 27.22 -13.25
CA GLU A 467 29.39 26.46 -12.01
C GLU A 467 29.42 24.95 -12.25
N THR A 468 29.95 24.23 -11.27
CA THR A 468 29.92 22.77 -11.23
C THR A 468 28.59 22.31 -10.64
N THR A 469 27.94 21.37 -11.33
CA THR A 469 26.70 20.72 -10.90
C THR A 469 26.99 19.28 -10.51
N THR A 470 26.21 18.74 -9.58
CA THR A 470 26.34 17.35 -9.15
C THR A 470 25.06 16.57 -9.39
N ILE A 471 25.21 15.30 -9.71
CA ILE A 471 24.13 14.31 -9.74
C ILE A 471 24.57 13.11 -8.89
N THR A 472 23.72 12.71 -7.96
CA THR A 472 23.94 11.51 -7.16
C THR A 472 23.09 10.40 -7.71
N LEU A 473 23.72 9.31 -8.11
CA LEU A 473 23.12 8.06 -8.55
C LEU A 473 23.05 7.11 -7.36
N ASN A 474 21.92 6.46 -7.12
CA ASN A 474 21.79 5.39 -6.15
C ASN A 474 21.14 4.19 -6.78
N LEU A 475 21.60 3.00 -6.41
CA LEU A 475 21.13 1.76 -7.00
C LEU A 475 21.06 0.68 -5.92
N ASP A 476 19.89 0.09 -5.74
CA ASP A 476 19.61 -0.94 -4.76
C ASP A 476 19.17 -2.24 -5.44
N SER A 477 19.88 -3.31 -5.09
CA SER A 477 19.67 -4.68 -5.57
C SER A 477 19.62 -5.62 -4.37
N PRO A 478 18.47 -5.76 -3.69
CA PRO A 478 18.34 -6.62 -2.52
C PRO A 478 18.62 -8.09 -2.85
N VAL A 479 18.90 -8.89 -1.81
CA VAL A 479 19.02 -10.34 -1.93
C VAL A 479 17.75 -10.90 -2.60
N VAL A 480 17.96 -11.82 -3.52
CA VAL A 480 16.91 -12.37 -4.37
C VAL A 480 15.99 -13.28 -3.55
N GLY A 481 14.70 -13.28 -3.87
CA GLY A 481 13.74 -14.21 -3.29
C GLY A 481 13.82 -15.60 -3.94
N ILE A 482 13.48 -16.64 -3.20
CA ILE A 482 13.35 -18.00 -3.74
C ILE A 482 11.93 -18.49 -3.45
N ASP A 483 11.21 -18.88 -4.49
CA ASP A 483 9.91 -19.55 -4.40
C ASP A 483 10.09 -21.02 -4.81
N GLY A 484 10.18 -21.89 -3.80
CA GLY A 484 10.49 -23.32 -3.91
C GLY A 484 11.37 -23.84 -2.76
N THR A 485 11.76 -25.12 -2.81
CA THR A 485 12.70 -25.72 -1.85
C THR A 485 13.92 -26.28 -2.59
N PRO A 486 14.97 -25.47 -2.83
CA PRO A 486 16.16 -25.96 -3.51
C PRO A 486 16.84 -27.04 -2.65
N ALA A 487 17.28 -28.13 -3.29
CA ALA A 487 17.92 -29.25 -2.60
C ALA A 487 19.34 -28.90 -2.09
N HIS A 488 19.98 -27.88 -2.67
CA HIS A 488 21.32 -27.40 -2.29
C HIS A 488 21.44 -25.88 -2.50
N ASP A 489 22.17 -25.20 -1.61
CA ASP A 489 22.56 -23.78 -1.76
C ASP A 489 23.78 -23.66 -2.67
N ARG A 490 23.55 -23.74 -3.98
CA ARG A 490 24.55 -23.39 -5.00
C ARG A 490 24.10 -22.08 -5.61
N GLY A 491 24.69 -20.99 -5.13
CA GLY A 491 24.24 -19.63 -5.40
C GLY A 491 23.93 -19.33 -6.86
N TRP A 492 22.93 -18.48 -7.07
CA TRP A 492 22.53 -17.98 -8.40
C TRP A 492 23.63 -17.10 -9.01
N ALA A 493 23.74 -17.12 -10.35
CA ALA A 493 24.44 -16.09 -11.11
C ALA A 493 23.79 -14.73 -10.83
N ALA A 494 24.59 -13.68 -10.64
CA ALA A 494 24.04 -12.42 -10.17
C ALA A 494 23.08 -11.79 -11.21
N SER A 495 21.95 -11.25 -10.75
CA SER A 495 21.13 -10.33 -11.54
C SER A 495 21.70 -8.94 -11.40
N TYR A 496 21.94 -8.26 -12.51
CA TYR A 496 22.60 -6.96 -12.55
C TYR A 496 21.62 -5.85 -12.90
N SER A 497 21.86 -4.68 -12.33
CA SER A 497 21.30 -3.42 -12.79
C SER A 497 22.40 -2.37 -12.91
N HIS A 498 22.14 -1.33 -13.67
CA HIS A 498 23.10 -0.27 -13.90
C HIS A 498 22.43 1.10 -14.01
N LEU A 499 23.23 2.13 -13.71
CA LEU A 499 22.88 3.53 -13.79
C LEU A 499 24.14 4.32 -14.15
N TRP A 500 24.10 5.20 -15.15
CA TRP A 500 25.25 6.05 -15.52
C TRP A 500 24.81 7.35 -16.19
N VAL A 501 25.73 8.31 -16.33
CA VAL A 501 25.46 9.59 -16.99
C VAL A 501 26.36 9.79 -18.21
N ASN A 502 25.76 10.22 -19.32
CA ASN A 502 26.48 10.66 -20.50
C ASN A 502 26.19 12.14 -20.74
N ILE A 503 27.20 12.91 -21.14
CA ILE A 503 27.01 14.31 -21.51
C ILE A 503 27.43 14.50 -22.97
N ASN A 504 26.56 15.12 -23.76
CA ASN A 504 26.78 15.38 -25.19
C ASN A 504 26.37 16.80 -25.59
N ASP A 505 26.76 17.23 -26.78
CA ASP A 505 26.51 18.58 -27.34
C ASP A 505 25.12 18.78 -27.98
N GLY A 506 24.20 17.83 -27.81
CA GLY A 506 22.89 17.82 -28.45
C GLY A 506 22.91 17.35 -29.92
N GLU A 507 24.08 17.16 -30.53
CA GLU A 507 24.25 16.53 -31.85
C GLU A 507 24.80 15.09 -31.75
N GLY A 508 24.96 14.58 -30.52
CA GLY A 508 25.38 13.21 -30.23
C GLY A 508 26.89 13.01 -30.17
N LEU A 509 27.70 14.08 -30.12
CA LEU A 509 29.12 13.97 -29.78
C LEU A 509 29.26 13.82 -28.27
N TYR A 510 29.72 12.65 -27.81
CA TYR A 510 29.98 12.41 -26.39
C TYR A 510 31.18 13.24 -25.91
N LEU A 511 30.94 14.11 -24.94
CA LEU A 511 31.93 15.03 -24.37
C LEU A 511 32.45 14.52 -23.03
N ASP A 512 31.65 13.73 -22.32
CA ASP A 512 32.03 13.03 -21.10
C ASP A 512 31.23 11.71 -20.97
N ASP A 513 31.92 10.66 -20.51
CA ASP A 513 31.38 9.32 -20.23
C ASP A 513 31.71 9.04 -18.76
N SER A 514 30.74 9.30 -17.90
CA SER A 514 30.95 9.18 -16.46
C SER A 514 30.96 7.71 -16.01
N ASP A 515 31.56 7.46 -14.85
CA ASP A 515 31.63 6.11 -14.30
C ASP A 515 30.24 5.46 -14.19
N LYS A 516 30.15 4.21 -14.64
CA LYS A 516 28.94 3.40 -14.57
C LYS A 516 28.76 2.83 -13.16
N LEU A 517 27.63 3.14 -12.53
CA LEU A 517 27.21 2.51 -11.28
C LEU A 517 26.53 1.18 -11.58
N GLU A 518 27.06 0.09 -11.04
CA GLU A 518 26.49 -1.25 -11.20
C GLU A 518 26.16 -1.84 -9.83
N SER A 519 25.02 -2.50 -9.72
CA SER A 519 24.67 -3.27 -8.54
C SER A 519 24.20 -4.66 -8.95
N ALA A 520 24.32 -5.61 -8.04
CA ALA A 520 24.03 -7.00 -8.33
C ALA A 520 23.34 -7.68 -7.14
N SER A 521 22.49 -8.66 -7.46
CA SER A 521 21.81 -9.49 -6.48
C SER A 521 22.04 -10.97 -6.76
N THR A 522 22.29 -11.73 -5.70
CA THR A 522 22.46 -13.18 -5.69
C THR A 522 21.56 -13.79 -4.60
N THR A 523 21.56 -15.12 -4.47
CA THR A 523 20.83 -15.82 -3.39
C THR A 523 21.37 -15.59 -2.00
N SER A 524 22.59 -15.05 -1.86
CA SER A 524 23.23 -14.85 -0.56
C SER A 524 23.56 -13.40 -0.26
N GLN A 525 23.66 -12.55 -1.28
CA GLN A 525 24.10 -11.16 -1.16
C GLN A 525 23.36 -10.27 -2.16
N GLY A 526 22.97 -9.10 -1.70
CA GLY A 526 22.54 -7.97 -2.51
C GLY A 526 23.52 -6.81 -2.33
N SER A 527 23.42 -5.79 -3.16
CA SER A 527 24.24 -4.58 -3.03
C SER A 527 23.41 -3.31 -3.16
N THR A 528 23.82 -2.30 -2.39
CA THR A 528 23.31 -0.94 -2.46
C THR A 528 24.51 -0.05 -2.74
N GLU A 529 24.51 0.60 -3.89
CA GLU A 529 25.63 1.39 -4.39
C GLU A 529 25.21 2.84 -4.60
N SER A 530 26.16 3.76 -4.45
CA SER A 530 25.94 5.19 -4.67
C SER A 530 27.15 5.83 -5.33
N LEU A 531 26.92 6.73 -6.27
CA LEU A 531 27.95 7.45 -7.01
C LEU A 531 27.55 8.91 -7.16
N VAL A 532 28.46 9.82 -6.82
CA VAL A 532 28.29 11.26 -7.07
C VAL A 532 29.13 11.62 -8.29
N ILE A 533 28.48 12.17 -9.31
CA ILE A 533 29.10 12.67 -10.52
C ILE A 533 29.05 14.19 -10.50
N GLU A 534 30.19 14.84 -10.69
CA GLU A 534 30.31 16.29 -10.79
C GLU A 534 30.66 16.66 -12.23
N PHE A 535 29.95 17.63 -12.81
CA PHE A 535 30.21 18.10 -14.17
C PHE A 535 30.00 19.61 -14.30
N ASN A 536 30.69 20.20 -15.26
CA ASN A 536 30.60 21.64 -15.57
C ASN A 536 30.28 21.81 -17.06
N LEU A 537 29.03 22.16 -17.36
CA LEU A 537 28.57 22.29 -18.75
C LEU A 537 29.31 23.39 -19.51
N THR A 538 29.75 24.45 -18.83
CA THR A 538 30.53 25.52 -19.47
C THR A 538 31.92 25.02 -19.88
N GLU A 539 32.60 24.25 -19.04
CA GLU A 539 33.90 23.65 -19.38
C GLU A 539 33.77 22.64 -20.53
N LEU A 540 32.74 21.79 -20.49
CA LEU A 540 32.42 20.84 -21.56
C LEU A 540 32.09 21.54 -22.88
N ALA A 541 31.49 22.72 -22.83
CA ALA A 541 31.27 23.61 -23.98
C ALA A 541 32.48 24.53 -24.29
N TYR A 542 33.70 24.10 -23.97
CA TYR A 542 34.96 24.81 -24.26
C TYR A 542 35.10 26.19 -23.60
N GLY A 543 34.37 26.44 -22.50
CA GLY A 543 34.48 27.60 -21.63
C GLY A 543 33.79 28.87 -22.13
N LYS A 544 33.31 28.91 -23.38
CA LYS A 544 32.69 30.09 -24.01
C LYS A 544 31.50 29.70 -24.90
N PRO A 545 30.40 29.20 -24.32
CA PRO A 545 29.21 28.87 -25.10
C PRO A 545 28.63 30.12 -25.78
N GLU A 546 28.16 29.96 -27.01
CA GLU A 546 27.39 30.98 -27.73
C GLU A 546 25.93 30.94 -27.30
N GLU A 547 25.21 32.06 -27.39
CA GLU A 547 23.76 32.11 -27.11
C GLU A 547 23.02 31.01 -27.90
N GLY A 548 22.24 30.20 -27.20
CA GLY A 548 21.52 29.07 -27.81
C GLY A 548 22.32 27.78 -27.95
N ALA A 549 23.57 27.72 -27.50
CA ALA A 549 24.34 26.48 -27.44
C ALA A 549 23.58 25.42 -26.62
N VAL A 550 23.66 24.16 -27.04
CA VAL A 550 22.93 23.05 -26.43
C VAL A 550 23.91 22.11 -25.73
N MET A 551 23.50 21.61 -24.56
CA MET A 551 24.15 20.50 -23.88
C MET A 551 23.06 19.53 -23.42
N GLU A 552 23.29 18.24 -23.57
CA GLU A 552 22.39 17.21 -23.09
C GLU A 552 23.09 16.37 -22.03
N VAL A 553 22.44 16.26 -20.87
CA VAL A 553 22.81 15.30 -19.83
C VAL A 553 21.84 14.14 -19.95
N ALA A 554 22.32 12.93 -20.20
CA ALA A 554 21.50 11.73 -20.34
C ALA A 554 21.78 10.77 -19.18
N VAL A 555 20.77 10.52 -18.35
CA VAL A 555 20.84 9.51 -17.28
C VAL A 555 20.32 8.21 -17.83
N TRP A 556 21.22 7.24 -18.00
CA TRP A 556 20.92 5.92 -18.53
C TRP A 556 20.77 4.92 -17.41
N PHE A 557 19.78 4.03 -17.55
CA PHE A 557 19.47 3.02 -16.56
C PHE A 557 19.00 1.74 -17.25
N GLY A 558 19.16 0.63 -16.55
CA GLY A 558 18.66 -0.63 -17.07
C GLY A 558 18.93 -1.81 -16.16
N ALA A 559 18.21 -2.87 -16.47
CA ALA A 559 18.28 -4.17 -15.84
C ALA A 559 17.85 -5.22 -16.86
N LEU A 560 17.80 -6.49 -16.44
CA LEU A 560 17.33 -7.57 -17.31
C LEU A 560 15.92 -7.32 -17.88
N THR A 561 15.05 -6.62 -17.14
CA THR A 561 13.63 -6.44 -17.52
C THR A 561 13.38 -5.25 -18.45
N GLY A 562 14.37 -4.38 -18.67
CA GLY A 562 14.25 -3.20 -19.53
C GLY A 562 15.40 -2.24 -19.34
N ASP A 563 15.50 -1.29 -20.25
CA ASP A 563 16.54 -0.26 -20.28
C ASP A 563 16.00 1.06 -20.87
N GLY A 564 16.75 2.13 -20.65
CA GLY A 564 16.48 3.41 -21.28
C GLY A 564 17.21 4.57 -20.63
N CYS A 565 16.74 5.78 -20.90
CA CYS A 565 17.32 7.01 -20.40
C CYS A 565 16.31 8.14 -20.22
N TYR A 566 16.68 9.10 -19.39
CA TYR A 566 16.10 10.44 -19.37
C TYR A 566 17.12 11.44 -19.93
N ARG A 567 16.73 12.21 -20.95
CA ARG A 567 17.57 13.24 -21.59
C ARG A 567 17.16 14.62 -21.10
N TYR A 568 18.08 15.31 -20.43
CA TYR A 568 17.93 16.67 -19.91
C TYR A 568 18.63 17.64 -20.85
N LYS A 569 17.84 18.37 -21.64
CA LYS A 569 18.36 19.33 -22.62
C LYS A 569 18.51 20.71 -21.99
N TYR A 570 19.76 21.18 -21.91
CA TYR A 570 20.13 22.51 -21.49
C TYR A 570 20.43 23.41 -22.68
N VAL A 571 20.03 24.67 -22.59
CA VAL A 571 20.36 25.72 -23.56
C VAL A 571 21.00 26.91 -22.87
N TYR A 572 22.08 27.41 -23.46
CA TYR A 572 22.83 28.52 -22.91
C TYR A 572 22.18 29.88 -23.20
N HIS A 573 22.10 30.72 -22.16
CA HIS A 573 21.64 32.10 -22.19
C HIS A 573 22.68 33.03 -21.51
N GLY A 574 23.16 34.02 -22.25
CA GLY A 574 24.28 34.92 -21.88
C GLY A 574 23.93 36.19 -21.09
#